data_AF-A0A357GZ55-F1
#
_entry.id   AF-A0A357GZ55-F1
#
_cell.length_a   1.000
_cell.length_b   1.000
_cell.length_c   1.000
_cell.angle_alpha   90.00
_cell.angle_beta   90.00
_cell.angle_gamma   90.00
#
_symmetry.space_group_name_H-M   'P 1'
#
loop_
_entity.id
_entity.type
_entity.pdbx_description
1 polymer ?
#
loop_
_entity_poly.entity_id
_entity_poly.type
_entity_poly.pdbx_seq_one_letter_code
_entity_poly.pdbx_strand_id
1 'polypeptide(L)'
;MITNPKRKNRINEFVDKNHKAMSDFYDLIESEVSEVQAKRALKHFIEEDPDFFDPYLDLAVISSEKVGRELRRRAFERAVSRIADKNGDWPVFMPWGWLENRHLMRALESWAVVLWKEGETEKALDIFRRLFHANPGDNQGARYSVLAIRLGLGIDWDEPFVVKDGPMAGQAVDAIACNDWFEENMKKFPEEFGWWQGALKEHGYLD
;
A
#
# COMPACT_ATOMS: atom_id res chain seq x y z
N MET A 1 -4.11 -4.76 -17.77
CA MET A 1 -4.67 -5.21 -16.48
C MET A 1 -4.10 -6.58 -16.20
N ILE A 2 -3.53 -6.81 -15.02
CA ILE A 2 -2.96 -8.11 -14.63
C ILE A 2 -4.12 -8.99 -14.18
N THR A 3 -4.18 -10.21 -14.70
CA THR A 3 -5.26 -11.16 -14.41
C THR A 3 -4.69 -12.50 -13.99
N ASN A 4 -5.49 -13.30 -13.28
CA ASN A 4 -5.15 -14.67 -12.94
C ASN A 4 -6.16 -15.64 -13.60
N PRO A 5 -5.82 -16.26 -14.73
CA PRO A 5 -6.76 -17.10 -15.47
C PRO A 5 -7.18 -18.35 -14.70
N LYS A 6 -6.42 -18.76 -13.67
CA LYS A 6 -6.75 -19.91 -12.82
C LYS A 6 -7.81 -19.56 -11.77
N ARG A 7 -7.99 -18.28 -11.45
CA ARG A 7 -8.97 -17.81 -10.47
C ARG A 7 -10.26 -17.38 -11.19
N LYS A 8 -11.22 -18.30 -11.26
CA LYS A 8 -12.45 -18.11 -12.04
C LYS A 8 -13.41 -17.06 -11.47
N ASN A 9 -13.38 -16.85 -10.15
CA ASN A 9 -14.28 -15.98 -9.42
C ASN A 9 -13.47 -15.01 -8.55
N ARG A 10 -14.00 -13.80 -8.37
CA ARG A 10 -13.51 -12.81 -7.41
C ARG A 10 -13.49 -13.40 -5.99
N ILE A 11 -12.44 -13.08 -5.23
CA ILE A 11 -12.29 -13.52 -3.85
C ILE A 11 -13.21 -12.67 -2.97
N ASN A 12 -13.99 -13.29 -2.09
CA ASN A 12 -14.80 -12.54 -1.13
C ASN A 12 -13.91 -11.89 -0.07
N GLU A 13 -13.19 -12.71 0.71
CA GLU A 13 -12.20 -12.25 1.68
C GLU A 13 -10.85 -12.89 1.38
N PHE A 14 -9.80 -12.08 1.32
CA PHE A 14 -8.43 -12.52 1.08
C PHE A 14 -7.56 -12.38 2.33
N VAL A 15 -6.88 -13.47 2.66
CA VAL A 15 -5.78 -13.53 3.61
C VAL A 15 -4.65 -14.28 2.92
N ASP A 16 -3.45 -13.71 2.88
CA ASP A 16 -2.30 -14.42 2.29
C ASP A 16 -1.85 -15.59 3.18
N LYS A 17 -0.98 -16.45 2.63
CA LYS A 17 -0.27 -17.45 3.41
C LYS A 17 0.72 -16.77 4.35
N ASN A 18 1.08 -17.46 5.42
CA ASN A 18 2.25 -17.08 6.20
C ASN A 18 3.54 -17.27 5.37
N HIS A 19 4.45 -16.31 5.48
CA HIS A 19 5.75 -16.29 4.81
C HIS A 19 6.85 -16.57 5.84
N LYS A 20 7.56 -17.69 5.71
CA LYS A 20 8.58 -18.12 6.70
C LYS A 20 9.69 -17.08 6.86
N ALA A 21 10.06 -16.41 5.76
CA ALA A 21 11.07 -15.36 5.75
C ALA A 21 10.65 -14.07 6.49
N MET A 22 9.37 -13.92 6.85
CA MET A 22 8.86 -12.67 7.44
C MET A 22 9.50 -12.37 8.80
N SER A 23 9.65 -13.37 9.68
CA SER A 23 10.25 -13.17 11.00
C SER A 23 11.71 -12.73 10.87
N ASP A 24 12.51 -13.51 10.15
CA ASP A 24 13.94 -13.24 9.93
C ASP A 24 14.16 -11.89 9.22
N PHE A 25 13.23 -11.48 8.35
CA PHE A 25 13.26 -10.17 7.73
C PHE A 25 13.05 -9.04 8.74
N TYR A 26 12.05 -9.11 9.61
CA TYR A 26 11.84 -8.06 10.61
C TYR A 26 12.99 -7.99 11.63
N ASP A 27 13.56 -9.14 12.00
CA ASP A 27 14.79 -9.17 12.81
C ASP A 27 15.96 -8.46 12.12
N LEU A 28 16.10 -8.58 10.79
CA LEU A 28 17.10 -7.83 10.02
C LEU A 28 16.84 -6.32 10.06
N ILE A 29 15.59 -5.87 9.91
CA ILE A 29 15.23 -4.45 9.88
C ILE A 29 15.49 -3.77 11.23
N GLU A 30 15.31 -4.52 12.33
CA GLU A 30 15.62 -4.03 13.68
C GLU A 30 17.12 -4.09 14.02
N SER A 31 17.93 -4.74 13.20
CA SER A 31 19.37 -4.92 13.42
C SER A 31 20.21 -3.81 12.82
N GLU A 32 21.31 -3.45 13.50
CA GLU A 32 22.33 -2.57 12.93
C GLU A 32 23.22 -3.33 11.94
N VAL A 33 22.93 -3.19 10.65
CA VAL A 33 23.71 -3.76 9.55
C VAL A 33 24.18 -2.70 8.57
N SER A 34 25.34 -2.92 7.94
CA SER A 34 25.78 -2.04 6.85
C SER A 34 24.86 -2.16 5.63
N GLU A 35 24.79 -1.12 4.80
CA GLU A 35 24.00 -1.13 3.56
C GLU A 35 24.36 -2.32 2.64
N VAL A 36 25.63 -2.73 2.60
CA VAL A 36 26.09 -3.89 1.82
C VAL A 36 25.51 -5.20 2.36
N GLN A 37 25.48 -5.37 3.69
CA GLN A 37 24.87 -6.52 4.34
C GLN A 37 23.35 -6.53 4.13
N ALA A 38 22.68 -5.38 4.31
CA ALA A 38 21.25 -5.22 4.06
C ALA A 38 20.90 -5.62 2.61
N LYS A 39 21.59 -5.07 1.61
CA LYS A 39 21.36 -5.43 0.19
C LYS A 39 21.52 -6.92 -0.08
N ARG A 40 22.50 -7.57 0.54
CA ARG A 40 22.72 -9.01 0.37
C ARG A 40 21.59 -9.83 1.00
N ALA A 41 21.18 -9.49 2.21
CA ALA A 41 20.12 -10.20 2.92
C ALA A 41 18.75 -10.00 2.25
N LEU A 42 18.42 -8.78 1.83
CA LEU A 42 17.18 -8.49 1.11
C LEU A 42 17.07 -9.27 -0.20
N LYS A 43 18.16 -9.37 -0.97
CA LYS A 43 18.21 -10.23 -2.16
C LYS A 43 18.00 -11.70 -1.83
N HIS A 44 18.58 -12.18 -0.73
CA HIS A 44 18.40 -13.55 -0.28
C HIS A 44 16.94 -13.84 0.09
N PHE A 45 16.27 -12.97 0.85
CA PHE A 45 14.84 -13.14 1.15
C PHE A 45 13.97 -13.17 -0.12
N ILE A 46 14.30 -12.33 -1.12
CA ILE A 46 13.61 -12.34 -2.42
C ILE A 46 13.81 -13.68 -3.16
N GLU A 47 14.99 -14.29 -3.06
CA GLU A 47 15.30 -15.57 -3.68
C GLU A 47 14.60 -16.73 -2.97
N GLU A 48 14.55 -16.71 -1.64
CA GLU A 48 13.92 -17.75 -0.82
C GLU A 48 12.40 -17.72 -0.86
N ASP A 49 11.80 -16.52 -0.78
CA ASP A 49 10.36 -16.33 -0.86
C ASP A 49 10.00 -15.18 -1.82
N PRO A 50 9.92 -15.45 -3.13
CA PRO A 50 9.66 -14.42 -4.12
C PRO A 50 8.27 -13.76 -4.02
N ASP A 51 7.36 -14.30 -3.20
CA ASP A 51 6.01 -13.75 -2.96
C ASP A 51 5.91 -13.00 -1.62
N PHE A 52 7.01 -12.89 -0.86
CA PHE A 52 7.10 -11.96 0.27
C PHE A 52 7.68 -10.62 -0.23
N PHE A 53 6.91 -9.55 -0.09
CA PHE A 53 7.15 -8.33 -0.88
C PHE A 53 7.90 -7.22 -0.14
N ASP A 54 7.88 -7.18 1.19
CA ASP A 54 8.61 -6.15 1.96
C ASP A 54 10.11 -6.08 1.58
N PRO A 55 10.84 -7.21 1.36
CA PRO A 55 12.24 -7.15 0.91
C PRO A 55 12.45 -6.42 -0.42
N TYR A 56 11.48 -6.45 -1.33
CA TYR A 56 11.56 -5.70 -2.59
C TYR A 56 11.48 -4.19 -2.34
N LEU A 57 10.65 -3.77 -1.40
CA LEU A 57 10.41 -2.36 -1.09
C LEU A 57 11.62 -1.74 -0.40
N ASP A 58 12.19 -2.44 0.58
CA ASP A 58 13.37 -1.96 1.29
C ASP A 58 14.60 -1.97 0.40
N LEU A 59 14.76 -3.00 -0.43
CA LEU A 59 15.83 -3.02 -1.43
C LEU A 59 15.67 -1.87 -2.43
N ALA A 60 14.44 -1.48 -2.76
CA ALA A 60 14.17 -0.35 -3.64
C ALA A 60 14.59 0.99 -3.03
N VAL A 61 14.46 1.17 -1.70
CA VAL A 61 14.86 2.39 -0.99
C VAL A 61 16.38 2.60 -1.05
N ILE A 62 17.15 1.54 -0.84
CA ILE A 62 18.62 1.60 -0.80
C ILE A 62 19.29 1.40 -2.18
N SER A 63 18.50 1.31 -3.25
CA SER A 63 18.99 1.14 -4.62
C SER A 63 18.88 2.44 -5.43
N SER A 64 19.48 2.47 -6.63
CA SER A 64 19.25 3.59 -7.54
C SER A 64 17.79 3.69 -7.94
N GLU A 65 17.29 4.89 -8.28
CA GLU A 65 15.88 5.10 -8.64
C GLU A 65 15.39 4.12 -9.71
N LYS A 66 16.21 3.88 -10.75
CA LYS A 66 15.88 2.93 -11.83
C LYS A 66 15.68 1.50 -11.31
N VAL A 67 16.56 1.04 -10.42
CA VAL A 67 16.47 -0.30 -9.83
C VAL A 67 15.30 -0.37 -8.84
N GLY A 68 15.12 0.65 -8.00
CA GLY A 68 14.03 0.70 -7.04
C GLY A 68 12.65 0.73 -7.71
N ARG A 69 12.51 1.47 -8.80
CA ARG A 69 11.30 1.46 -9.63
C ARG A 69 10.98 0.06 -10.13
N GLU A 70 11.98 -0.66 -10.66
CA GLU A 70 11.81 -2.00 -11.19
C GLU A 70 11.44 -3.03 -10.11
N LEU A 71 12.04 -2.92 -8.93
CA LEU A 71 11.71 -3.76 -7.77
C LEU A 71 10.26 -3.55 -7.32
N ARG A 72 9.80 -2.30 -7.20
CA ARG A 72 8.41 -1.98 -6.85
C ARG A 72 7.42 -2.45 -7.92
N ARG A 73 7.75 -2.28 -9.20
CA ARG A 73 6.95 -2.80 -10.32
C ARG A 73 6.80 -4.32 -10.23
N ARG A 74 7.92 -5.03 -10.01
CA ARG A 74 7.92 -6.49 -9.88
C ARG A 74 7.10 -6.95 -8.66
N ALA A 75 7.25 -6.29 -7.51
CA ALA A 75 6.46 -6.58 -6.32
C ALA A 75 4.96 -6.38 -6.58
N PHE A 76 4.58 -5.25 -7.18
CA PHE A 76 3.20 -4.96 -7.59
C PHE A 76 2.64 -6.02 -8.54
N GLU A 77 3.36 -6.38 -9.60
CA GLU A 77 2.87 -7.34 -10.60
C GLU A 77 2.60 -8.72 -9.98
N ARG A 78 3.48 -9.14 -9.07
CA ARG A 78 3.33 -10.41 -8.33
C ARG A 78 2.19 -10.32 -7.32
N ALA A 79 2.09 -9.22 -6.58
CA ALA A 79 1.01 -8.97 -5.64
C ALA A 79 -0.37 -9.00 -6.33
N VAL A 80 -0.53 -8.31 -7.45
CA VAL A 80 -1.78 -8.36 -8.24
C VAL A 80 -2.05 -9.78 -8.75
N SER A 81 -1.03 -10.51 -9.22
CA SER A 81 -1.20 -11.90 -9.68
C SER A 81 -1.69 -12.85 -8.59
N ARG A 82 -1.40 -12.56 -7.31
CA ARG A 82 -1.89 -13.34 -6.16
C ARG A 82 -3.39 -13.11 -5.91
N ILE A 83 -3.82 -11.85 -5.97
CA ILE A 83 -5.13 -11.43 -5.49
C ILE A 83 -6.19 -11.32 -6.59
N ALA A 84 -5.78 -11.02 -7.83
CA ALA A 84 -6.69 -10.79 -8.94
C ALA A 84 -7.34 -12.09 -9.43
N ASP A 85 -8.55 -11.97 -9.97
CA ASP A 85 -9.23 -13.04 -10.69
C ASP A 85 -8.95 -12.99 -12.22
N LYS A 86 -9.65 -13.83 -12.98
CA LYS A 86 -9.52 -13.90 -14.44
C LYS A 86 -9.89 -12.61 -15.17
N ASN A 87 -10.69 -11.74 -14.54
CA ASN A 87 -11.12 -10.46 -15.09
C ASN A 87 -10.22 -9.32 -14.61
N GLY A 88 -9.34 -9.56 -13.63
CA GLY A 88 -8.52 -8.54 -13.00
C GLY A 88 -9.18 -7.87 -11.79
N ASP A 89 -10.27 -8.45 -11.29
CA ASP A 89 -10.94 -7.97 -10.09
C ASP A 89 -10.15 -8.37 -8.84
N TRP A 90 -9.92 -7.40 -7.97
CA TRP A 90 -9.27 -7.61 -6.67
C TRP A 90 -10.25 -8.25 -5.69
N PRO A 91 -9.83 -8.74 -4.51
CA PRO A 91 -10.74 -9.22 -3.48
C PRO A 91 -11.84 -8.19 -3.14
N VAL A 92 -13.00 -8.65 -2.70
CA VAL A 92 -14.04 -7.76 -2.13
C VAL A 92 -13.51 -7.16 -0.83
N PHE A 93 -12.88 -7.99 0.00
CA PHE A 93 -12.32 -7.60 1.28
C PHE A 93 -10.91 -8.21 1.47
N MET A 94 -9.98 -7.39 1.94
CA MET A 94 -8.59 -7.73 2.23
C MET A 94 -8.13 -6.87 3.41
N PRO A 95 -8.42 -7.30 4.65
CA PRO A 95 -8.22 -6.45 5.81
C PRO A 95 -6.75 -6.35 6.19
N TRP A 96 -6.34 -5.15 6.59
CA TRP A 96 -5.00 -4.84 7.11
C TRP A 96 -4.67 -5.53 8.44
N GLY A 97 -5.71 -5.94 9.19
CA GLY A 97 -5.58 -6.62 10.48
C GLY A 97 -4.75 -7.90 10.41
N TRP A 98 -4.77 -8.61 9.27
CA TRP A 98 -3.93 -9.79 9.02
C TRP A 98 -2.51 -9.36 8.63
N LEU A 99 -1.51 -9.81 9.38
CA LEU A 99 -0.10 -9.51 9.10
C LEU A 99 0.31 -10.02 7.71
N GLU A 100 -0.24 -11.17 7.31
CA GLU A 100 -0.06 -11.81 6.03
C GLU A 100 -0.50 -10.93 4.84
N ASN A 101 -1.41 -9.98 5.05
CA ASN A 101 -1.83 -9.08 3.97
C ASN A 101 -0.91 -7.86 3.82
N ARG A 102 -0.17 -7.46 4.87
CA ARG A 102 0.46 -6.13 4.90
C ARG A 102 1.53 -5.94 3.83
N HIS A 103 2.37 -6.95 3.57
CA HIS A 103 3.42 -6.84 2.55
C HIS A 103 2.84 -6.71 1.13
N LEU A 104 1.77 -7.43 0.81
CA LEU A 104 1.02 -7.28 -0.44
C LEU A 104 0.49 -5.86 -0.59
N MET A 105 -0.20 -5.38 0.43
CA MET A 105 -0.86 -4.08 0.43
C MET A 105 0.14 -2.93 0.31
N ARG A 106 1.28 -3.01 1.00
CA ARG A 106 2.39 -2.06 0.86
C ARG A 106 3.01 -2.11 -0.53
N ALA A 107 3.14 -3.28 -1.14
CA ALA A 107 3.66 -3.40 -2.50
C ALA A 107 2.75 -2.73 -3.54
N LEU A 108 1.43 -2.86 -3.35
CA LEU A 108 0.43 -2.21 -4.19
C LEU A 108 0.51 -0.69 -4.07
N GLU A 109 0.54 -0.19 -2.83
CA GLU A 109 0.64 1.24 -2.52
C GLU A 109 1.95 1.85 -3.01
N SER A 110 3.08 1.18 -2.78
CA SER A 110 4.40 1.66 -3.19
C SER A 110 4.50 1.87 -4.69
N TRP A 111 3.84 1.03 -5.50
CA TRP A 111 3.77 1.23 -6.94
C TRP A 111 2.82 2.37 -7.34
N ALA A 112 1.69 2.53 -6.64
CA ALA A 112 0.80 3.69 -6.86
C ALA A 112 1.54 5.02 -6.63
N VAL A 113 2.34 5.09 -5.56
CA VAL A 113 3.20 6.25 -5.25
C VAL A 113 4.21 6.52 -6.36
N VAL A 114 4.87 5.49 -6.89
CA VAL A 114 5.80 5.64 -8.04
C VAL A 114 5.07 6.21 -9.25
N LEU A 115 3.91 5.67 -9.60
CA LEU A 115 3.12 6.16 -10.73
C LEU A 115 2.70 7.62 -10.53
N TRP A 116 2.26 7.98 -9.32
CA TRP A 116 1.87 9.36 -9.03
C TRP A 116 3.05 10.33 -9.15
N LYS A 117 4.23 9.96 -8.62
CA LYS A 117 5.47 10.74 -8.80
C LYS A 117 5.86 10.92 -10.27
N GLU A 118 5.56 9.93 -11.11
CA GLU A 118 5.82 9.96 -12.56
C GLU A 118 4.75 10.70 -13.37
N GLY A 119 3.73 11.27 -12.73
CA GLY A 119 2.62 11.96 -13.39
C GLY A 119 1.57 11.03 -14.02
N GLU A 120 1.67 9.72 -13.76
CA GLU A 120 0.70 8.70 -14.17
C GLU A 120 -0.48 8.66 -13.19
N THR A 121 -1.04 9.85 -12.89
CA THR A 121 -1.97 10.11 -11.79
C THR A 121 -3.23 9.25 -11.86
N GLU A 122 -3.82 9.07 -13.05
CA GLU A 122 -5.03 8.24 -13.20
C GLU A 122 -4.75 6.75 -12.90
N LYS A 123 -3.56 6.26 -13.23
CA LYS A 123 -3.17 4.87 -12.92
C LYS A 123 -2.91 4.71 -11.42
N ALA A 124 -2.29 5.69 -10.79
CA ALA A 124 -2.10 5.71 -9.34
C ALA A 124 -3.45 5.74 -8.61
N LEU A 125 -4.36 6.60 -9.06
CA LEU A 125 -5.72 6.74 -8.50
C LEU A 125 -6.53 5.45 -8.60
N ASP A 126 -6.47 4.72 -9.73
CA ASP A 126 -7.12 3.41 -9.85
C ASP A 126 -6.60 2.42 -8.80
N ILE A 127 -5.28 2.38 -8.55
CA ILE A 127 -4.69 1.49 -7.54
C ILE A 127 -5.10 1.92 -6.13
N PHE A 128 -5.02 3.21 -5.79
CA PHE A 128 -5.45 3.71 -4.47
C PHE A 128 -6.93 3.44 -4.20
N ARG A 129 -7.81 3.67 -5.19
CA ARG A 129 -9.23 3.32 -5.08
C ARG A 129 -9.43 1.83 -4.83
N ARG A 130 -8.76 0.96 -5.59
CA ARG A 130 -8.88 -0.49 -5.42
C ARG A 130 -8.38 -0.96 -4.05
N LEU A 131 -7.27 -0.39 -3.56
CA LEU A 131 -6.78 -0.62 -2.19
C LEU A 131 -7.81 -0.21 -1.15
N PHE A 132 -8.34 1.00 -1.28
CA PHE A 132 -9.31 1.57 -0.35
C PHE A 132 -10.62 0.75 -0.32
N HIS A 133 -11.13 0.34 -1.49
CA HIS A 133 -12.30 -0.53 -1.59
C HIS A 133 -12.07 -1.92 -0.99
N ALA A 134 -10.90 -2.52 -1.21
CA ALA A 134 -10.58 -3.84 -0.66
C ALA A 134 -10.34 -3.77 0.86
N ASN A 135 -9.93 -2.63 1.42
CA ASN A 135 -9.70 -2.45 2.84
C ASN A 135 -10.42 -1.21 3.37
N PRO A 136 -11.74 -1.29 3.65
CA PRO A 136 -12.50 -0.16 4.16
C PRO A 136 -11.99 0.40 5.49
N GLY A 137 -11.30 -0.41 6.32
CA GLY A 137 -10.64 0.09 7.53
C GLY A 137 -9.47 1.07 7.25
N ASP A 138 -8.97 1.07 6.01
CA ASP A 138 -7.98 2.00 5.44
C ASP A 138 -6.84 2.42 6.38
N ASN A 139 -6.28 1.45 7.09
CA ASN A 139 -5.16 1.68 8.00
C ASN A 139 -3.89 2.20 7.29
N GLN A 140 -3.77 1.98 5.97
CA GLN A 140 -2.70 2.55 5.15
C GLN A 140 -2.89 4.03 4.84
N GLY A 141 -4.15 4.51 4.86
CA GLY A 141 -4.45 5.89 4.49
C GLY A 141 -4.56 6.11 2.97
N ALA A 142 -4.93 5.09 2.19
CA ALA A 142 -5.14 5.23 0.75
C ALA A 142 -6.24 6.26 0.44
N ARG A 143 -7.22 6.47 1.34
CA ARG A 143 -8.27 7.50 1.20
C ARG A 143 -7.69 8.91 1.09
N TYR A 144 -6.57 9.18 1.76
CA TYR A 144 -5.94 10.49 1.74
C TYR A 144 -5.31 10.76 0.37
N SER A 145 -4.62 9.77 -0.20
CA SER A 145 -4.09 9.82 -1.56
C SER A 145 -5.20 9.99 -2.61
N VAL A 146 -6.32 9.27 -2.46
CA VAL A 146 -7.50 9.47 -3.32
C VAL A 146 -7.98 10.92 -3.23
N LEU A 147 -8.19 11.45 -2.02
CA LEU A 147 -8.67 12.80 -1.83
C LEU A 147 -7.70 13.86 -2.37
N ALA A 148 -6.41 13.71 -2.10
CA ALA A 148 -5.36 14.61 -2.56
C ALA A 148 -5.33 14.70 -4.09
N ILE A 149 -5.36 13.55 -4.79
CA ILE A 149 -5.45 13.51 -6.25
C ILE A 149 -6.71 14.22 -6.75
N ARG A 150 -7.86 13.99 -6.11
CA ARG A 150 -9.15 14.61 -6.50
C ARG A 150 -9.18 16.12 -6.28
N LEU A 151 -8.42 16.62 -5.31
CA LEU A 151 -8.20 18.05 -5.10
C LEU A 151 -7.15 18.66 -6.03
N GLY A 152 -6.48 17.84 -6.85
CA GLY A 152 -5.40 18.28 -7.75
C GLY A 152 -4.07 18.54 -7.05
N LEU A 153 -3.85 17.93 -5.87
CA LEU A 153 -2.60 18.04 -5.13
C LEU A 153 -1.53 17.10 -5.69
N GLY A 154 -0.27 17.44 -5.40
CA GLY A 154 0.90 16.64 -5.74
C GLY A 154 1.19 15.52 -4.74
N ILE A 155 2.30 14.82 -4.96
CA ILE A 155 2.76 13.73 -4.09
C ILE A 155 3.16 14.23 -2.68
N ASP A 156 3.45 15.51 -2.57
CA ASP A 156 3.80 16.30 -1.39
C ASP A 156 2.57 16.83 -0.61
N TRP A 157 1.38 16.29 -0.87
CA TRP A 157 0.13 16.72 -0.24
C TRP A 157 0.15 16.64 1.30
N ASP A 158 0.99 15.78 1.87
CA ASP A 158 1.09 15.52 3.30
C ASP A 158 2.10 16.42 4.03
N GLU A 159 2.94 17.18 3.31
CA GLU A 159 3.91 18.12 3.87
C GLU A 159 3.31 19.08 4.92
N PRO A 160 2.08 19.64 4.74
CA PRO A 160 1.47 20.49 5.75
C PRO A 160 1.19 19.81 7.08
N PHE A 161 1.06 18.48 7.09
CA PHE A 161 0.75 17.69 8.28
C PHE A 161 2.00 17.10 8.93
N VAL A 162 3.18 17.22 8.34
CA VAL A 162 4.43 16.73 8.95
C VAL A 162 4.68 17.46 10.27
N VAL A 163 4.90 16.70 11.34
CA VAL A 163 5.23 17.24 12.67
C VAL A 163 6.55 18.00 12.57
N LYS A 164 6.57 19.25 13.06
CA LYS A 164 7.73 20.16 12.90
C LYS A 164 8.63 20.24 14.12
N ASP A 165 8.11 19.90 15.30
CA ASP A 165 8.80 20.08 16.58
C ASP A 165 8.76 18.82 17.45
N GLY A 166 9.77 18.69 18.31
CA GLY A 166 9.89 17.57 19.26
C GLY A 166 10.52 16.29 18.70
N PRO A 167 10.52 15.19 19.46
CA PRO A 167 11.22 13.95 19.10
C PRO A 167 10.73 13.30 17.80
N MET A 168 9.51 13.60 17.36
CA MET A 168 8.90 13.06 16.14
C MET A 168 8.97 14.03 14.95
N ALA A 169 9.69 15.15 15.08
CA ALA A 169 9.82 16.15 14.01
C ALA A 169 10.40 15.51 12.74
N GLY A 170 9.70 15.67 11.62
CA GLY A 170 10.06 15.09 10.32
C GLY A 170 9.90 13.56 10.23
N GLN A 171 9.39 12.90 11.27
CA GLN A 171 9.22 11.44 11.33
C GLN A 171 7.76 11.01 11.42
N ALA A 172 6.87 11.92 11.83
CA ALA A 172 5.45 11.67 11.95
C ALA A 172 4.62 12.72 11.21
N VAL A 173 3.40 12.33 10.87
CA VAL A 173 2.34 13.24 10.46
C VAL A 173 1.41 13.47 11.64
N ASP A 174 0.87 14.69 11.75
CA ASP A 174 -0.24 15.02 12.61
C ASP A 174 -1.50 14.34 12.05
N ALA A 175 -1.75 13.13 12.57
CA ALA A 175 -2.87 12.30 12.13
C ALA A 175 -4.24 12.96 12.40
N ILE A 176 -4.33 13.83 13.41
CA ILE A 176 -5.58 14.54 13.73
C ILE A 176 -5.81 15.61 12.65
N ALA A 177 -4.83 16.47 12.42
CA ALA A 177 -4.94 17.51 11.40
C ALA A 177 -5.17 16.94 9.99
N CYS A 178 -4.50 15.82 9.67
CA CYS A 178 -4.70 15.11 8.40
C CYS A 178 -6.14 14.55 8.28
N ASN A 179 -6.68 13.97 9.36
CA ASN A 179 -8.06 13.47 9.36
C ASN A 179 -9.08 14.61 9.28
N ASP A 180 -8.88 15.72 10.00
CA ASP A 180 -9.75 16.90 9.94
C ASP A 180 -9.80 17.46 8.51
N TRP A 181 -8.65 17.62 7.86
CA TRP A 181 -8.57 18.01 6.45
C TRP A 181 -9.36 17.05 5.55
N PHE A 182 -9.26 15.75 5.79
CA PHE A 182 -9.99 14.76 5.03
C PHE A 182 -11.51 14.89 5.20
N GLU A 183 -12.01 14.97 6.44
CA GLU A 183 -13.43 15.06 6.74
C GLU A 183 -14.09 16.34 6.18
N GLU A 184 -13.35 17.44 6.18
CA GLU A 184 -13.77 18.71 5.58
C GLU A 184 -13.94 18.61 4.06
N ASN A 185 -13.08 17.83 3.39
CA ASN A 185 -12.97 17.83 1.93
C ASN A 185 -13.65 16.63 1.25
N MET A 186 -13.78 15.48 1.91
CA MET A 186 -14.34 14.25 1.32
C MET A 186 -15.78 14.46 0.79
N LYS A 187 -16.54 15.36 1.39
CA LYS A 187 -17.94 15.65 1.01
C LYS A 187 -18.06 16.26 -0.39
N LYS A 188 -16.96 16.78 -0.95
CA LYS A 188 -16.88 17.30 -2.32
C LYS A 188 -16.88 16.20 -3.38
N PHE A 189 -16.57 14.95 -2.98
CA PHE A 189 -16.39 13.80 -3.87
C PHE A 189 -17.24 12.60 -3.41
N PRO A 190 -18.57 12.70 -3.41
CA PRO A 190 -19.45 11.61 -2.99
C PRO A 190 -19.28 10.34 -3.84
N GLU A 191 -18.83 10.45 -5.08
CA GLU A 191 -18.50 9.32 -5.94
C GLU A 191 -17.30 8.50 -5.44
N GLU A 192 -16.39 9.11 -4.69
CA GLU A 192 -15.21 8.46 -4.12
C GLU A 192 -15.47 7.90 -2.73
N PHE A 193 -16.27 8.61 -1.92
CA PHE A 193 -16.36 8.34 -0.47
C PHE A 193 -17.77 8.01 0.02
N GLY A 194 -18.82 8.20 -0.80
CA GLY A 194 -20.22 8.02 -0.38
C GLY A 194 -20.57 6.57 -0.02
N TRP A 195 -19.81 5.59 -0.51
CA TRP A 195 -19.98 4.18 -0.18
C TRP A 195 -19.35 3.80 1.18
N TRP A 196 -18.40 4.61 1.67
CA TRP A 196 -17.46 4.18 2.70
C TRP A 196 -18.12 3.89 4.06
N GLN A 197 -19.04 4.75 4.50
CA GLN A 197 -19.76 4.54 5.76
C GLN A 197 -20.57 3.24 5.76
N GLY A 198 -21.15 2.88 4.62
CA GLY A 198 -21.86 1.61 4.45
C GLY A 198 -20.93 0.41 4.57
N ALA A 199 -19.77 0.46 3.91
CA ALA A 199 -18.77 -0.60 4.00
C ALA A 199 -18.19 -0.76 5.40
N LEU A 200 -17.94 0.34 6.12
CA LEU A 200 -17.49 0.28 7.51
C LEU A 200 -18.49 -0.46 8.41
N LYS A 201 -19.80 -0.20 8.24
CA LYS A 201 -20.85 -0.93 8.98
C LYS A 201 -20.94 -2.40 8.58
N GLU A 202 -20.89 -2.69 7.29
CA GLU A 202 -20.93 -4.06 6.75
C GLU A 202 -19.82 -4.94 7.34
N HIS A 203 -18.63 -4.36 7.55
CA HIS A 203 -17.46 -5.05 8.09
C HIS A 203 -17.25 -4.86 9.60
N GLY A 204 -18.21 -4.27 10.32
CA GLY A 204 -18.17 -4.13 11.79
C GLY A 204 -17.15 -3.12 12.33
N TYR A 205 -16.73 -2.15 11.51
CA TYR A 205 -15.89 -1.02 11.95
C TYR A 205 -16.70 0.13 12.56
N LEU A 206 -18.02 0.16 12.31
CA LEU A 206 -18.96 1.12 12.87
C LEU A 206 -20.23 0.40 13.33
N ASP A 207 -20.81 0.89 14.43
CA ASP A 207 -22.12 0.46 14.95
C ASP A 207 -23.31 1.01 14.12
#